data_AF-A0A970IP60-F1
#
_entry.id   AF-A0A970IP60-F1
#
_cell.length_a   1.000
_cell.length_b   1.000
_cell.length_c   1.000
_cell.angle_alpha   90.00
_cell.angle_beta   90.00
_cell.angle_gamma   90.00
#
_symmetry.space_group_name_H-M   'P 1'
#
loop_
_entity.id
_entity.type
_entity.pdbx_description
1 polymer ?
#
loop_
_entity_poly.entity_id
_entity_poly.type
_entity_poly.pdbx_seq_one_letter_code
_entity_poly.pdbx_strand_id
1 'polypeptide(L)'
;MSYGVCIKVWGQRACFTRPEMKAERVSYDVMTPSAARGILESIHWKPAIRWHVDRITVLNEIRFDTFRRNELGSKGSATMAERAMKGAPVNISQVIELDRQQRATTFLTDVAYLIDAHFDLTDKAGSEDTAEKHYNIFLRRARSGQCYHRPSFGCREFAVEFEIVEGERPQSFHVGERDLGWMLHDIDFGDAMSPR
;
A
#
# COMPACT_ATOMS: atom_id res chain seq x y z
N MET A 1 -5.72 8.21 -25.38
CA MET A 1 -5.39 9.12 -24.26
C MET A 1 -6.08 8.56 -23.03
N SER A 2 -5.31 8.14 -22.05
CA SER A 2 -5.83 7.67 -20.76
C SER A 2 -6.44 8.84 -19.99
N TYR A 3 -7.53 8.59 -19.27
CA TYR A 3 -8.16 9.58 -18.42
C TYR A 3 -7.37 9.67 -17.12
N GLY A 4 -6.88 10.87 -16.77
CA GLY A 4 -6.24 11.12 -15.49
C GLY A 4 -7.27 11.26 -14.36
N VAL A 5 -6.92 10.75 -13.17
CA VAL A 5 -7.68 10.91 -11.93
C VAL A 5 -6.81 11.57 -10.88
N CYS A 6 -7.43 12.36 -10.00
CA CYS A 6 -6.79 12.87 -8.79
C CYS A 6 -7.60 12.39 -7.58
N ILE A 7 -6.95 11.64 -6.69
CA ILE A 7 -7.58 11.14 -5.46
C ILE A 7 -6.83 11.66 -4.24
N LYS A 8 -7.56 12.21 -3.28
CA LYS A 8 -7.03 12.56 -1.98
C LYS A 8 -7.16 11.36 -1.06
N VAL A 9 -6.10 11.07 -0.32
CA VAL A 9 -6.05 9.96 0.63
C VAL A 9 -5.44 10.43 1.95
N TRP A 10 -6.00 10.01 3.08
CA TRP A 10 -5.52 10.42 4.40
C TRP A 10 -5.78 9.35 5.47
N GLY A 11 -5.12 9.52 6.61
CA GLY A 11 -5.20 8.55 7.69
C GLY A 11 -4.34 8.95 8.89
N GLN A 12 -4.70 8.43 10.06
CA GLN A 12 -4.01 8.78 11.30
C GLN A 12 -2.57 8.27 11.36
N ARG A 13 -2.27 7.18 10.65
CA ARG A 13 -0.97 6.49 10.68
C ARG A 13 -0.63 5.93 9.30
N ALA A 14 0.66 5.84 8.99
CA ALA A 14 1.17 5.19 7.79
C ALA A 14 2.56 4.59 8.01
N CYS A 15 2.86 3.44 7.39
CA CYS A 15 4.22 2.89 7.41
C CYS A 15 4.60 2.32 6.05
N PHE A 16 5.28 3.13 5.24
CA PHE A 16 5.84 2.73 3.96
C PHE A 16 7.22 2.14 4.22
N THR A 17 7.27 0.85 4.55
CA THR A 17 8.47 0.24 5.13
C THR A 17 9.67 0.30 4.19
N ARG A 18 10.79 0.83 4.69
CA ARG A 18 12.10 0.80 4.04
C ARG A 18 12.62 -0.64 3.94
N PRO A 19 12.96 -1.16 2.75
CA PRO A 19 13.37 -2.56 2.57
C PRO A 19 14.69 -2.92 3.26
N GLU A 20 15.55 -1.94 3.50
CA GLU A 20 16.84 -2.08 4.20
C GLU A 20 16.68 -2.37 5.70
N MET A 21 15.57 -1.96 6.33
CA MET A 21 15.31 -2.14 7.77
C MET A 21 14.35 -3.30 8.02
N LYS A 22 14.88 -4.54 8.03
CA LYS A 22 14.07 -5.78 8.10
C LYS A 22 13.68 -6.22 9.52
N ALA A 23 14.46 -5.83 10.53
CA ALA A 23 14.23 -6.23 11.92
C ALA A 23 13.17 -5.33 12.58
N GLU A 24 13.37 -4.02 12.46
CA GLU A 24 12.47 -2.96 12.92
C GLU A 24 11.89 -2.25 11.70
N ARG A 25 10.60 -1.92 11.73
CA ARG A 25 9.98 -1.23 10.61
C ARG A 25 10.22 0.26 10.73
N VAL A 26 10.78 0.86 9.68
CA VAL A 26 10.92 2.30 9.57
C VAL A 26 10.27 2.75 8.28
N SER A 27 9.35 3.70 8.38
CA SER A 27 8.68 4.26 7.21
C SER A 27 9.64 5.14 6.39
N TYR A 28 9.44 5.18 5.08
CA TYR A 28 9.81 6.34 4.28
C TYR A 28 9.09 7.59 4.77
N ASP A 29 9.65 8.76 4.47
CA ASP A 29 9.11 10.07 4.80
C ASP A 29 7.78 10.35 4.10
N VAL A 30 7.55 9.74 2.93
CA VAL A 30 6.35 9.90 2.12
C VAL A 30 5.89 8.58 1.51
N MET A 31 4.67 8.57 0.97
CA MET A 31 4.11 7.43 0.26
C MET A 31 4.94 7.07 -0.99
N THR A 32 5.29 5.79 -1.12
CA THR A 32 5.94 5.24 -2.32
C THR A 32 4.93 5.11 -3.48
N PRO A 33 5.34 5.22 -4.76
CA PRO A 33 4.46 4.98 -5.90
C PRO A 33 3.80 3.59 -5.88
N SER A 34 4.53 2.55 -5.45
CA SER A 34 3.98 1.20 -5.24
C SER A 34 2.76 1.18 -4.31
N ALA A 35 2.85 1.85 -3.16
CA ALA A 35 1.75 1.95 -2.21
C ALA A 35 0.57 2.76 -2.77
N ALA A 36 0.85 3.86 -3.48
CA ALA A 36 -0.18 4.66 -4.14
C ALA A 36 -0.94 3.86 -5.21
N ARG A 37 -0.22 3.08 -6.03
CA ARG A 37 -0.82 2.14 -7.00
C ARG A 37 -1.72 1.12 -6.30
N GLY A 38 -1.26 0.52 -5.20
CA GLY A 38 -2.05 -0.43 -4.41
C GLY A 38 -3.36 0.17 -3.87
N ILE A 39 -3.36 1.45 -3.49
CA ILE A 39 -4.58 2.16 -3.06
C ILE A 39 -5.57 2.30 -4.23
N LEU A 40 -5.12 2.72 -5.41
CA LEU A 40 -5.96 2.82 -6.60
C LEU A 40 -6.56 1.47 -6.98
N GLU A 41 -5.74 0.41 -6.93
CA GLU A 41 -6.16 -0.96 -7.22
C GLU A 41 -7.21 -1.48 -6.22
N SER A 42 -7.09 -1.07 -4.95
CA SER A 42 -8.05 -1.41 -3.90
C SER A 42 -9.45 -0.84 -4.19
N ILE A 43 -9.52 0.33 -4.84
CA ILE A 43 -10.78 0.96 -5.25
C ILE A 43 -11.34 0.25 -6.48
N HIS A 44 -10.54 0.16 -7.55
CA HIS A 44 -10.92 -0.56 -8.76
C HIS A 44 -9.69 -1.06 -9.52
N TRP A 45 -9.65 -2.37 -9.74
CA TRP A 45 -8.67 -3.03 -10.58
C TRP A 45 -9.29 -4.23 -11.32
N LYS A 46 -8.78 -4.47 -12.53
CA LYS A 46 -9.03 -5.66 -13.34
C LYS A 46 -7.74 -6.02 -14.09
N PRO A 47 -7.53 -7.29 -14.48
CA PRO A 47 -6.39 -7.67 -15.30
C PRO A 47 -6.25 -6.88 -16.61
N ALA A 48 -7.36 -6.35 -17.13
CA ALA A 48 -7.46 -5.50 -18.32
C ALA A 48 -6.87 -4.10 -18.16
N ILE A 49 -6.56 -3.64 -16.93
CA ILE A 49 -6.01 -2.30 -16.68
C ILE A 49 -4.75 -2.33 -15.81
N ARG A 50 -3.87 -1.36 -16.03
CA ARG A 50 -2.70 -1.10 -15.19
C ARG A 50 -2.67 0.37 -14.79
N TRP A 51 -2.58 0.62 -13.48
CA TRP A 51 -2.45 1.96 -12.93
C TRP A 51 -1.00 2.46 -12.99
N HIS A 52 -0.85 3.73 -13.31
CA HIS A 52 0.39 4.49 -13.37
C HIS A 52 0.24 5.73 -12.49
N VAL A 53 1.13 5.87 -11.50
CA VAL A 53 1.15 7.03 -10.61
C VAL A 53 2.05 8.07 -11.24
N ASP A 54 1.48 9.25 -11.52
CA ASP A 54 2.19 10.34 -12.18
C ASP A 54 2.83 11.29 -11.16
N ARG A 55 2.12 11.57 -10.06
CA ARG A 55 2.56 12.52 -9.05
C ARG A 55 1.92 12.23 -7.71
N ILE A 56 2.71 12.38 -6.64
CA ILE A 56 2.21 12.37 -5.26
C ILE A 56 2.45 13.76 -4.67
N THR A 57 1.40 14.41 -4.19
CA THR A 57 1.48 15.68 -3.46
C THR A 57 1.34 15.40 -1.97
N VAL A 58 2.27 15.89 -1.14
CA VAL A 58 2.23 15.73 0.32
C VAL A 58 1.47 16.90 0.94
N LEU A 59 0.32 16.62 1.55
CA LEU A 59 -0.58 17.67 2.04
C LEU A 59 -0.29 18.09 3.49
N ASN A 60 0.21 17.19 4.32
CA ASN A 60 0.46 17.43 5.73
C ASN A 60 1.96 17.40 6.05
N GLU A 61 2.33 17.94 7.21
CA GLU A 61 3.70 17.87 7.73
C GLU A 61 4.14 16.42 7.94
N ILE A 62 5.38 16.11 7.53
CA ILE A 62 6.00 14.81 7.79
C ILE A 62 6.38 14.70 9.27
N ARG A 63 5.64 13.89 10.02
CA ARG A 63 5.85 13.62 11.45
C ARG A 63 5.93 12.13 11.71
N PHE A 64 6.83 11.72 12.60
CA PHE A 64 7.02 10.34 13.00
C PHE A 64 6.60 10.10 14.44
N ASP A 65 6.13 8.88 14.71
CA ASP A 65 5.92 8.36 16.06
C ASP A 65 6.35 6.88 16.08
N THR A 66 6.43 6.31 17.28
CA THR A 66 6.91 4.93 17.49
C THR A 66 5.94 4.14 18.35
N PHE A 67 5.71 2.88 17.98
CA PHE A 67 5.11 1.90 18.88
C PHE A 67 5.88 0.58 18.80
N ARG A 68 5.68 -0.27 19.81
CA ARG A 68 6.23 -1.62 19.85
C ARG A 68 5.12 -2.65 19.94
N ARG A 69 5.25 -3.74 19.21
CA ARG A 69 4.30 -4.86 19.24
C ARG A 69 5.01 -6.17 19.48
N ASN A 70 4.30 -7.10 20.09
CA ASN A 70 4.67 -8.51 20.06
C ASN A 70 4.19 -9.08 18.73
N GLU A 71 5.13 -9.55 17.92
CA GLU A 71 4.88 -10.26 16.67
C GLU A 71 5.44 -11.67 16.78
N LEU A 72 4.98 -12.58 15.92
CA LEU A 72 5.44 -13.96 15.91
C LEU A 72 6.92 -14.03 15.50
N GLY A 73 7.74 -14.73 16.27
CA GLY A 73 9.19 -14.82 16.03
C GLY A 73 9.56 -15.73 14.87
N SER A 74 8.88 -16.87 14.76
CA SER A 74 9.16 -17.88 13.73
C SER A 74 7.91 -18.34 12.97
N LYS A 75 8.11 -18.84 11.75
CA LYS A 75 7.04 -19.50 10.98
C LYS A 75 6.87 -20.94 11.46
N GLY A 76 5.65 -21.45 11.41
CA GLY A 76 5.38 -22.85 11.70
C GLY A 76 6.22 -23.79 10.83
N SER A 77 6.72 -24.88 11.43
CA SER A 77 7.58 -25.83 10.73
C SER A 77 6.74 -26.80 9.88
N ALA A 78 6.96 -26.77 8.55
CA ALA A 78 6.34 -27.72 7.62
C ALA A 78 6.70 -29.17 7.95
N THR A 79 7.94 -29.42 8.39
CA THR A 79 8.39 -30.76 8.81
C THR A 79 7.64 -31.25 10.05
N MET A 80 7.37 -30.37 11.01
CA MET A 80 6.58 -30.72 12.19
C MET A 80 5.12 -31.02 11.82
N ALA A 81 4.54 -30.23 10.91
CA ALA A 81 3.20 -30.49 10.38
C ALA A 81 3.12 -31.85 9.66
N GLU A 82 4.12 -32.19 8.83
CA GLU A 82 4.17 -33.49 8.14
C GLU A 82 4.23 -34.66 9.12
N ARG A 83 5.05 -34.55 10.17
CA ARG A 83 5.14 -35.57 11.22
C ARG A 83 3.83 -35.74 11.98
N ALA A 84 3.14 -34.64 12.31
CA ALA A 84 1.84 -34.69 12.94
C ALA A 84 0.80 -35.41 12.06
N MET A 85 0.77 -35.11 10.75
CA MET A 85 -0.11 -35.79 9.79
C MET A 85 0.13 -37.30 9.72
N LYS A 86 1.38 -37.73 9.91
CA LYS A 86 1.77 -39.16 9.99
C LYS A 86 1.48 -39.81 11.35
N GLY A 87 0.79 -39.12 12.26
CA GLY A 87 0.41 -39.62 13.58
C GLY A 87 1.50 -39.53 14.64
N ALA A 88 2.62 -38.83 14.38
CA ALA A 88 3.65 -38.63 15.39
C ALA A 88 3.15 -37.66 16.48
N PRO A 89 3.48 -37.89 17.77
CA PRO A 89 3.07 -37.02 18.87
C PRO A 89 3.97 -35.78 18.92
N VAL A 90 3.79 -34.87 17.96
CA VAL A 90 4.54 -33.61 17.85
C VAL A 90 3.59 -32.42 18.01
N ASN A 91 4.05 -31.37 18.68
CA ASN A 91 3.28 -30.14 18.81
C ASN A 91 3.52 -29.22 17.62
N ILE A 92 2.44 -28.76 16.99
CA ILE A 92 2.44 -27.81 15.88
C ILE A 92 1.87 -26.43 16.28
N SER A 93 1.44 -26.27 17.53
CA SER A 93 0.91 -25.01 18.02
C SER A 93 2.00 -23.94 18.04
N GLN A 94 1.64 -22.74 17.58
CA GLN A 94 2.48 -21.56 17.74
C GLN A 94 1.92 -20.75 18.91
N VAL A 95 2.63 -20.80 20.03
CA VAL A 95 2.24 -20.10 21.27
C VAL A 95 3.06 -18.82 21.34
N ILE A 96 2.38 -17.67 21.23
CA ILE A 96 3.03 -16.37 21.13
C ILE A 96 3.89 -16.05 22.36
N GLU A 97 3.51 -16.53 23.55
CA GLU A 97 4.29 -16.35 24.78
C GLU A 97 5.66 -17.04 24.72
N LEU A 98 5.77 -18.11 23.93
CA LEU A 98 7.00 -18.90 23.77
C LEU A 98 7.83 -18.44 22.57
N ASP A 99 7.20 -17.86 21.55
CA ASP A 99 7.83 -17.44 20.30
C ASP A 99 7.36 -16.04 19.86
N ARG A 100 7.66 -15.04 20.70
CA ARG A 100 7.44 -13.62 20.37
C ARG A 100 8.74 -12.90 20.05
N GLN A 101 8.64 -12.00 19.08
CA GLN A 101 9.61 -10.96 18.82
C GLN A 101 8.96 -9.60 19.08
N GLN A 102 9.61 -8.77 19.89
CA GLN A 102 9.21 -7.38 20.05
C GLN A 102 9.78 -6.56 18.91
N ARG A 103 8.91 -6.01 18.06
CA ARG A 103 9.30 -5.19 16.92
C ARG A 103 8.85 -3.75 17.15
N ALA A 104 9.80 -2.83 17.09
CA ALA A 104 9.50 -1.41 17.01
C ALA A 104 9.07 -1.06 15.58
N THR A 105 8.12 -0.15 15.47
CA THR A 105 7.69 0.45 14.21
C THR A 105 7.75 1.96 14.36
N THR A 106 8.57 2.60 13.52
CA THR A 106 8.60 4.05 13.34
C THR A 106 7.72 4.39 12.14
N PHE A 107 6.57 5.00 12.41
CA PHE A 107 5.50 5.24 11.45
C PHE A 107 5.22 6.73 11.33
N LEU A 108 4.62 7.14 10.22
CA LEU A 108 4.16 8.51 9.99
C LEU A 108 2.82 8.75 10.69
N THR A 109 2.60 9.95 11.20
CA THR A 109 1.33 10.36 11.85
C THR A 109 0.59 11.42 11.05
N ASP A 110 -0.74 11.34 11.06
CA ASP A 110 -1.64 12.35 10.47
C ASP A 110 -1.26 12.71 9.03
N VAL A 111 -1.22 11.69 8.18
CA VAL A 111 -0.75 11.83 6.80
C VAL A 111 -1.92 12.14 5.87
N ALA A 112 -1.64 12.95 4.84
CA ALA A 112 -2.56 13.20 3.75
C ALA A 112 -1.79 13.43 2.45
N TYR A 113 -2.30 12.88 1.34
CA TYR A 113 -1.68 12.93 0.03
C TYR A 113 -2.71 13.16 -1.07
N LEU A 114 -2.28 13.76 -2.18
CA LEU A 114 -2.96 13.64 -3.48
C LEU A 114 -2.19 12.67 -4.36
N ILE A 115 -2.90 11.77 -5.01
CA ILE A 115 -2.36 10.87 -6.02
C ILE A 115 -2.94 11.30 -7.37
N ASP A 116 -2.10 11.87 -8.23
CA ASP A 116 -2.40 12.00 -9.66
C ASP A 116 -1.98 10.70 -10.35
N ALA A 117 -2.89 10.11 -11.11
CA ALA A 117 -2.63 8.85 -11.78
C ALA A 117 -3.47 8.71 -13.06
N HIS A 118 -3.03 7.83 -13.94
CA HIS A 118 -3.80 7.34 -15.06
C HIS A 118 -3.71 5.82 -15.14
N PHE A 119 -4.47 5.20 -16.05
CA PHE A 119 -4.33 3.79 -16.33
C PHE A 119 -4.35 3.53 -17.83
N ASP A 120 -3.63 2.49 -18.22
CA ASP A 120 -3.64 1.96 -19.59
C ASP A 120 -4.33 0.60 -19.63
N LEU A 121 -4.89 0.28 -20.80
CA LEU A 121 -5.37 -1.07 -21.08
C LEU A 121 -4.19 -2.01 -21.27
N THR A 122 -4.32 -3.23 -20.78
CA THR A 122 -3.32 -4.29 -20.95
C THR A 122 -3.64 -5.16 -22.16
N ASP A 123 -2.71 -6.05 -22.50
CA ASP A 123 -2.89 -7.14 -23.46
C ASP A 123 -4.00 -8.12 -23.08
N LYS A 124 -4.49 -8.08 -21.83
CA LYS A 124 -5.57 -8.91 -21.31
C LYS A 124 -6.96 -8.26 -21.43
N ALA A 125 -7.05 -7.06 -22.00
CA ALA A 125 -8.32 -6.39 -22.22
C ALA A 125 -9.18 -7.16 -23.24
N GLY A 126 -10.40 -7.53 -22.85
CA GLY A 126 -11.37 -8.15 -23.75
C GLY A 126 -12.07 -7.12 -24.65
N SER A 127 -12.95 -7.59 -25.55
CA SER A 127 -13.74 -6.74 -26.45
C SER A 127 -14.66 -5.76 -25.70
N GLU A 128 -15.04 -6.07 -24.47
CA GLU A 128 -15.89 -5.23 -23.62
C GLU A 128 -15.10 -4.30 -22.68
N ASP A 129 -13.77 -4.38 -22.64
CA ASP A 129 -12.95 -3.58 -21.73
C ASP A 129 -12.46 -2.32 -22.42
N THR A 130 -13.17 -1.21 -22.15
CA THR A 130 -12.80 0.12 -22.65
C THR A 130 -12.26 0.99 -21.53
N ALA A 131 -11.40 1.95 -21.87
CA ALA A 131 -10.88 2.91 -20.92
C ALA A 131 -12.03 3.71 -20.25
N GLU A 132 -13.04 4.12 -21.01
CA GLU A 132 -14.20 4.84 -20.49
C GLU A 132 -14.99 4.03 -19.46
N LYS A 133 -15.23 2.73 -19.71
CA LYS A 133 -15.91 1.83 -18.77
C LYS A 133 -15.17 1.78 -17.44
N HIS A 134 -13.86 1.54 -17.47
CA HIS A 134 -13.07 1.43 -16.24
C HIS A 134 -12.94 2.76 -15.50
N TYR A 135 -12.79 3.87 -16.24
CA TYR A 135 -12.76 5.21 -15.68
C TYR A 135 -14.06 5.55 -14.93
N ASN A 136 -15.21 5.31 -15.56
CA ASN A 136 -16.52 5.55 -14.96
C ASN A 136 -16.79 4.65 -13.74
N ILE A 137 -16.33 3.39 -13.76
CA ILE A 137 -16.42 2.51 -12.59
C ILE A 137 -15.58 3.03 -11.44
N PHE A 138 -14.34 3.45 -11.70
CA PHE A 138 -13.45 4.02 -10.69
C PHE A 138 -14.06 5.30 -10.09
N LEU A 139 -14.49 6.26 -10.91
CA LEU A 139 -15.11 7.50 -10.44
C LEU A 139 -16.33 7.24 -9.57
N ARG A 140 -17.25 6.38 -10.01
CA ARG A 140 -18.44 6.03 -9.23
C ARG A 140 -18.06 5.47 -7.86
N ARG A 141 -17.07 4.56 -7.82
CA ARG A 141 -16.60 3.95 -6.57
C ARG A 141 -15.92 4.98 -5.66
N ALA A 142 -15.04 5.81 -6.21
CA ALA A 142 -14.35 6.86 -5.48
C ALA A 142 -15.34 7.86 -4.85
N ARG A 143 -16.34 8.33 -5.61
CA ARG A 143 -17.40 9.24 -5.12
C ARG A 143 -18.28 8.63 -4.03
N SER A 144 -18.49 7.31 -4.06
CA SER A 144 -19.34 6.60 -3.11
C SER A 144 -18.56 5.97 -1.95
N GLY A 145 -17.25 6.17 -1.86
CA GLY A 145 -16.39 5.54 -0.86
C GLY A 145 -16.29 4.01 -0.98
N GLN A 146 -16.65 3.45 -2.13
CA GLN A 146 -16.65 2.00 -2.36
C GLN A 146 -15.27 1.52 -2.78
N CYS A 147 -14.85 0.38 -2.24
CA CYS A 147 -13.61 -0.29 -2.59
C CYS A 147 -13.82 -1.81 -2.57
N TYR A 148 -12.96 -2.57 -3.24
CA TYR A 148 -12.97 -4.03 -3.19
C TYR A 148 -12.51 -4.53 -1.83
N HIS A 149 -11.47 -3.90 -1.28
CA HIS A 149 -11.04 -4.06 0.10
C HIS A 149 -10.57 -2.70 0.60
N ARG A 150 -10.62 -2.50 1.93
CA ARG A 150 -10.21 -1.22 2.50
C ARG A 150 -8.72 -0.97 2.23
N PRO A 151 -8.36 0.14 1.57
CA PRO A 151 -6.96 0.47 1.32
C PRO A 151 -6.20 0.70 2.62
N SER A 152 -4.89 0.48 2.57
CA SER A 152 -4.02 0.64 3.73
C SER A 152 -2.74 1.41 3.39
N PHE A 153 -2.26 2.24 4.31
CA PHE A 153 -0.98 2.93 4.17
C PHE A 153 0.19 2.02 4.57
N GLY A 154 0.57 1.17 3.63
CA GLY A 154 1.68 0.22 3.76
C GLY A 154 1.28 -1.04 4.52
N CYS A 155 1.03 -0.95 5.83
CA CYS A 155 0.58 -2.08 6.65
C CYS A 155 -0.94 -2.08 6.79
N ARG A 156 -1.58 -3.27 6.78
CA ARG A 156 -3.05 -3.43 6.87
C ARG A 156 -3.67 -2.86 8.16
N GLU A 157 -2.87 -2.62 9.19
CA GLU A 157 -3.31 -1.99 10.43
C GLU A 157 -3.65 -0.50 10.26
N PHE A 158 -3.19 0.12 9.17
CA PHE A 158 -3.33 1.54 8.90
C PHE A 158 -4.33 1.78 7.78
N ALA A 159 -5.61 1.85 8.13
CA ALA A 159 -6.69 2.10 7.18
C ALA A 159 -6.56 3.48 6.51
N VAL A 160 -6.95 3.54 5.25
CA VAL A 160 -6.94 4.75 4.42
C VAL A 160 -8.37 5.24 4.22
N GLU A 161 -8.56 6.54 4.42
CA GLU A 161 -9.71 7.28 3.91
C GLU A 161 -9.37 7.89 2.55
N PHE A 162 -10.36 8.03 1.68
CA PHE A 162 -10.14 8.57 0.34
C PHE A 162 -11.35 9.31 -0.21
N GLU A 163 -11.08 10.29 -1.08
CA GLU A 163 -12.10 11.03 -1.84
C GLU A 163 -11.55 11.45 -3.21
N ILE A 164 -12.40 11.46 -4.24
CA ILE A 164 -12.01 11.98 -5.56
C ILE A 164 -11.92 13.51 -5.51
N VAL A 165 -10.92 14.09 -6.17
CA VAL A 165 -10.74 15.55 -6.28
C VAL A 165 -11.16 16.00 -7.68
N GLU A 166 -12.29 16.69 -7.76
CA GLU A 166 -12.88 17.18 -9.03
C GLU A 166 -12.87 18.70 -9.16
N GLY A 167 -12.46 19.41 -8.10
CA GLY A 167 -12.44 20.87 -8.04
C GLY A 167 -11.08 21.41 -7.62
N GLU A 168 -11.10 22.39 -6.72
CA GLU A 168 -9.89 23.00 -6.19
C GLU A 168 -8.98 21.96 -5.52
N ARG A 169 -7.70 22.00 -5.89
CA ARG A 169 -6.70 21.08 -5.38
C ARG A 169 -6.13 21.62 -4.06
N PRO A 170 -6.17 20.83 -2.97
CA PRO A 170 -5.47 21.19 -1.74
C PRO A 170 -3.99 21.47 -2.01
N GLN A 171 -3.46 22.49 -1.35
CA GLN A 171 -2.05 22.83 -1.46
C GLN A 171 -1.20 21.96 -0.55
N SER A 172 0.03 21.71 -1.00
CA SER A 172 1.06 21.03 -0.21
C SER A 172 1.43 21.87 1.02
N PHE A 173 1.67 21.21 2.15
CA PHE A 173 2.29 21.86 3.31
C PHE A 173 3.75 22.25 3.02
N HIS A 174 4.44 21.42 2.25
CA HIS A 174 5.85 21.64 1.89
C HIS A 174 5.95 22.60 0.70
N VAL A 175 6.87 23.56 0.80
CA VAL A 175 7.15 24.58 -0.22
C VAL A 175 8.62 24.51 -0.60
N GLY A 176 8.93 24.72 -1.89
CA GLY A 176 10.30 24.65 -2.41
C GLY A 176 10.76 23.23 -2.74
N GLU A 177 12.06 23.09 -2.95
CA GLU A 177 12.69 21.83 -3.32
C GLU A 177 13.22 21.11 -2.07
N ARG A 178 12.93 19.81 -1.98
CA ARG A 178 13.45 18.93 -0.93
C ARG A 178 13.83 17.60 -1.54
N ASP A 179 15.09 17.20 -1.36
CA ASP A 179 15.55 15.86 -1.69
C ASP A 179 15.06 14.86 -0.62
N LEU A 180 14.41 13.78 -1.06
CA LEU A 180 13.92 12.69 -0.21
C LEU A 180 14.86 11.47 -0.21
N GLY A 181 15.95 11.54 -0.98
CA GLY A 181 16.89 10.46 -1.21
C GLY A 181 16.28 9.34 -2.05
N TRP A 182 16.95 8.19 -2.02
CA TRP A 182 16.48 7.00 -2.74
C TRP A 182 15.26 6.39 -2.05
N MET A 183 14.26 6.10 -2.86
CA MET A 183 13.00 5.52 -2.42
C MET A 183 12.59 4.39 -3.34
N LEU A 184 11.91 3.39 -2.77
CA LEU A 184 11.26 2.35 -3.55
C LEU A 184 10.27 2.99 -4.53
N HIS A 185 10.47 2.74 -5.82
CA HIS A 185 9.58 3.15 -6.88
C HIS A 185 8.41 2.15 -6.98
N ASP A 186 8.70 0.91 -7.38
CA ASP A 186 7.72 -0.17 -7.45
C ASP A 186 8.38 -1.55 -7.35
N ILE A 187 7.57 -2.59 -7.13
CA ILE A 187 8.02 -3.99 -7.20
C ILE A 187 7.79 -4.51 -8.61
N ASP A 188 8.82 -5.10 -9.22
CA ASP A 188 8.66 -5.82 -10.48
C ASP A 188 8.16 -7.25 -10.23
N PHE A 189 6.86 -7.44 -10.40
CA PHE A 189 6.23 -8.76 -10.27
C PHE A 189 6.58 -9.73 -11.40
N GLY A 190 7.11 -9.25 -12.54
CA GLY A 190 7.59 -10.09 -13.63
C GLY A 190 9.02 -10.61 -13.43
N ASP A 191 9.78 -9.98 -12.54
CA ASP A 191 11.18 -10.28 -12.26
C ASP A 191 11.39 -10.63 -10.78
N ALA A 192 10.91 -11.81 -10.38
CA ALA A 192 11.12 -12.37 -9.04
C ALA A 192 10.77 -11.44 -7.85
N MET A 193 9.84 -10.49 -8.05
CA MET A 193 9.47 -9.47 -7.05
C MET A 193 10.64 -8.54 -6.65
N SER A 194 11.52 -8.24 -7.61
CA SER A 194 12.65 -7.34 -7.38
C SER A 194 12.18 -5.90 -7.10
N PRO A 195 12.70 -5.24 -6.04
CA PRO A 195 12.41 -3.83 -5.79
C PRO A 195 13.19 -2.95 -6.76
N ARG A 196 12.54 -1.91 -7.28
CA ARG A 196 13.15 -0.88 -8.14
C ARG A 196 13.12 0.49 -7.48
#